data_AF-L8JGG9-F1
#
_entry.id   AF-L8JGG9-F1
#
_cell.length_a   1.000
_cell.length_b   1.000
_cell.length_c   1.000
_cell.angle_alpha   90.00
_cell.angle_beta   90.00
_cell.angle_gamma   90.00
#
_symmetry.space_group_name_H-M   'P 1'
#
loop_
_entity.id
_entity.type
_entity.pdbx_description
1 polymer ?
#
loop_
_entity_poly.entity_id
_entity_poly.type
_entity_poly.pdbx_seq_one_letter_code
_entity_poly.pdbx_strand_id
1 'polypeptide(L)'
;MNPTILIRAQEGSPLSMDINAGFIFYDVFSIGASYRNIDAIITYIDLKISEQFHFGYSYDWTTSDINKFSQGTHEFMLNYRFRIRKIHGNVECPSYFQY
;
A
#
# COMPACT_ATOMS: atom_id res chain seq x y z
N MET A 1 -11.90 8.18 -0.02
CA MET A 1 -10.55 8.78 -0.16
C MET A 1 -9.82 8.56 1.15
N ASN A 2 -8.58 8.07 1.11
CA ASN A 2 -7.78 7.71 2.28
C ASN A 2 -6.40 8.37 2.18
N PRO A 3 -6.25 9.63 2.63
CA PRO A 3 -4.96 10.31 2.67
C PRO A 3 -4.15 9.89 3.90
N THR A 4 -2.83 9.78 3.77
CA THR A 4 -1.92 9.44 4.88
C THR A 4 -0.62 10.19 4.74
N ILE A 5 -0.05 10.63 5.86
CA ILE A 5 1.25 11.29 5.92
C ILE A 5 2.11 10.56 6.95
N LEU A 6 3.36 10.26 6.60
CA LEU A 6 4.36 9.63 7.45
C LEU A 6 5.64 10.46 7.45
N ILE A 7 6.16 10.76 8.65
CA ILE A 7 7.44 11.45 8.82
C ILE A 7 8.40 10.48 9.52
N ARG A 8 9.62 10.34 8.99
CA ARG A 8 10.67 9.45 9.49
C ARG A 8 11.93 10.27 9.78
N ALA A 9 12.40 10.22 11.02
CA ALA A 9 13.62 10.89 11.47
C ALA A 9 14.56 9.87 12.11
N GLN A 10 15.82 9.85 11.67
CA GLN A 10 16.86 8.97 12.19
C GLN A 10 18.18 9.74 12.22
N GLU A 11 18.95 9.56 13.30
CA GLU A 11 20.27 10.16 13.43
C GLU A 11 21.20 9.69 12.28
N GLY A 12 21.82 10.64 11.59
CA GLY A 12 22.69 10.36 10.43
C GLY A 12 21.98 10.15 9.09
N SER A 13 20.64 10.22 9.03
CA SER A 13 19.87 10.16 7.78
C SER A 13 19.16 11.50 7.51
N PRO A 14 19.02 11.91 6.23
CA PRO A 14 18.12 13.00 5.87
C PRO A 14 16.68 12.73 6.34
N LEU A 15 15.95 13.79 6.71
CA LEU A 15 14.56 13.72 7.15
C LEU A 15 13.65 13.24 6.00
N SER A 16 12.98 12.11 6.17
CA SER A 16 12.10 11.53 5.15
C SER A 16 10.64 11.80 5.46
N MET A 17 9.87 12.11 4.42
CA MET A 17 8.44 12.37 4.48
C MET A 17 7.76 11.65 3.31
N ASP A 18 6.72 10.90 3.64
CA ASP A 18 5.92 10.14 2.70
C ASP A 18 4.46 10.63 2.77
N ILE A 19 3.92 11.05 1.63
CA ILE A 19 2.52 11.49 1.50
C ILE A 19 1.82 10.51 0.57
N ASN A 20 0.76 9.87 1.03
CA ASN A 20 -0.05 8.92 0.26
C ASN A 20 -1.48 9.44 0.11
N ALA A 21 -2.07 9.23 -1.05
CA ALA A 21 -3.48 9.42 -1.29
C ALA A 21 -4.05 8.25 -2.10
N GLY A 22 -5.03 7.57 -1.54
CA GLY A 22 -5.74 6.47 -2.20
C GLY A 22 -7.24 6.70 -2.32
N PHE A 23 -7.83 6.11 -3.35
CA PHE A 23 -9.27 6.00 -3.54
C PHE A 23 -9.63 4.51 -3.60
N ILE A 24 -10.67 4.14 -2.86
CA ILE A 24 -11.21 2.79 -2.82
C ILE A 24 -12.61 2.87 -3.40
N PHE A 25 -12.91 2.02 -4.36
CA PHE A 25 -14.18 1.92 -5.06
C PHE A 25 -14.82 0.58 -4.74
N TYR A 26 -16.02 0.62 -4.17
CA TYR A 26 -16.86 -0.54 -3.86
C TYR A 26 -16.13 -1.65 -3.07
N ASP A 27 -15.11 -1.31 -2.28
CA ASP A 27 -14.25 -2.26 -1.57
C ASP A 27 -13.59 -3.35 -2.44
N VAL A 28 -13.56 -3.14 -3.76
CA VAL A 28 -13.05 -4.10 -4.75
C VAL A 28 -11.84 -3.55 -5.48
N PHE A 29 -11.88 -2.29 -5.87
CA PHE A 29 -10.81 -1.66 -6.66
C PHE A 29 -10.24 -0.47 -5.90
N SER A 30 -8.92 -0.38 -5.82
CA SER A 30 -8.23 0.77 -5.25
C SER A 30 -7.21 1.32 -6.23
N ILE A 31 -7.05 2.63 -6.21
CA ILE A 31 -6.01 3.34 -6.96
C ILE A 31 -5.45 4.43 -6.08
N GLY A 32 -4.15 4.68 -6.17
CA GLY A 32 -3.53 5.73 -5.38
C GLY A 32 -2.17 6.13 -5.90
N ALA A 33 -1.68 7.20 -5.28
CA ALA A 33 -0.33 7.70 -5.49
C ALA A 33 0.34 7.97 -4.16
N SER A 34 1.66 7.87 -4.15
CA SER A 34 2.53 8.21 -3.04
C SER A 34 3.67 9.09 -3.50
N TYR A 35 4.01 10.07 -2.69
CA TYR A 35 5.16 10.91 -2.87
C TYR A 35 6.12 10.71 -1.71
N ARG A 36 7.31 10.19 -1.99
CA ARG A 36 8.42 10.05 -1.03
C ARG A 36 9.47 11.09 -1.38
N ASN A 37 9.63 12.09 -0.54
CA ASN A 37 10.42 13.30 -0.82
C ASN A 37 11.88 13.05 -1.21
N ILE A 38 12.50 11.96 -0.73
CA ILE A 38 13.91 11.63 -0.97
C ILE A 38 14.08 10.54 -2.05
N ASP A 39 13.03 9.80 -2.40
CA ASP A 39 13.17 8.55 -3.13
C ASP A 39 12.42 8.53 -4.47
N ALA A 40 11.09 8.56 -4.42
CA ALA A 40 10.27 8.25 -5.58
C ALA A 40 8.85 8.82 -5.49
N ILE A 41 8.23 8.99 -6.66
CA ILE A 41 6.78 9.03 -6.83
C ILE A 41 6.32 7.61 -7.14
N ILE A 42 5.27 7.15 -6.48
CA ILE A 42 4.70 5.82 -6.66
C ILE A 42 3.26 5.98 -7.11
N THR A 43 2.81 5.19 -8.07
CA THR A 43 1.38 4.94 -8.25
C THR A 43 1.09 3.47 -8.14
N TYR A 44 -0.12 3.15 -7.72
CA TYR A 44 -0.54 1.77 -7.57
C TYR A 44 -2.01 1.60 -7.89
N ILE A 45 -2.34 0.39 -8.34
CA ILE A 45 -3.68 -0.14 -8.44
C ILE A 45 -3.75 -1.43 -7.62
N ASP A 46 -4.86 -1.66 -6.96
CA ASP A 46 -5.14 -2.89 -6.20
C ASP A 46 -6.54 -3.41 -6.54
N LEU A 47 -6.65 -4.71 -6.70
CA LEU A 47 -7.86 -5.43 -7.05
C LEU A 47 -8.08 -6.57 -6.07
N LYS A 48 -9.18 -6.47 -5.32
CA LYS A 48 -9.71 -7.55 -4.50
C LYS A 48 -10.57 -8.45 -5.37
N ILE A 49 -9.96 -9.51 -5.90
CA ILE A 49 -10.62 -10.50 -6.76
C ILE A 49 -11.63 -11.31 -5.95
N SER A 50 -11.31 -11.64 -4.70
CA SER A 50 -12.23 -12.29 -3.77
C SER A 50 -11.88 -11.94 -2.32
N GLU A 51 -12.66 -12.40 -1.34
CA GLU A 51 -12.31 -12.24 0.08
C GLU A 51 -10.96 -12.90 0.45
N GLN A 52 -10.48 -13.81 -0.38
CA GLN A 52 -9.25 -14.55 -0.16
C GLN A 52 -8.11 -14.07 -1.06
N PHE A 53 -8.41 -13.57 -2.26
CA PHE A 53 -7.41 -13.18 -3.25
C PHE A 53 -7.41 -11.67 -3.49
N HIS A 54 -6.25 -11.06 -3.31
CA HIS A 54 -5.98 -9.68 -3.64
C HIS A 54 -4.75 -9.62 -4.55
N PHE A 55 -4.81 -8.75 -5.56
CA PHE A 55 -3.74 -8.53 -6.50
C PHE A 55 -3.47 -7.04 -6.62
N GLY A 56 -2.22 -6.65 -6.49
CA GLY A 56 -1.76 -5.27 -6.62
C GLY A 56 -0.70 -5.14 -7.69
N TYR A 57 -0.65 -3.98 -8.32
CA TYR A 57 0.43 -3.57 -9.19
C TYR A 57 0.82 -2.13 -8.86
N SER A 58 2.12 -1.88 -8.72
CA SER A 58 2.68 -0.56 -8.49
C SER A 58 3.78 -0.24 -9.49
N TYR A 59 3.92 1.05 -9.76
CA TYR A 59 5.03 1.60 -10.52
C TYR A 59 5.69 2.69 -9.70
N ASP A 60 6.98 2.50 -9.44
CA ASP A 60 7.82 3.42 -8.70
C ASP A 60 8.67 4.23 -9.68
N TRP A 61 8.36 5.52 -9.85
CA TRP A 61 9.21 6.47 -10.54
C TRP A 61 10.29 6.98 -9.58
N THR A 62 11.49 6.43 -9.68
CA THR A 62 12.65 6.88 -8.92
C THR A 62 13.01 8.32 -9.29
N THR A 63 12.94 9.23 -8.33
CA THR A 63 13.29 10.66 -8.49
C THR A 63 14.63 11.00 -7.85
N SER A 64 15.19 10.08 -7.05
CA SER A 64 16.48 10.23 -6.39
C SER A 64 17.66 10.11 -7.36
N ASP A 65 18.88 10.40 -6.89
CA ASP A 65 20.12 10.30 -7.67
C ASP A 65 20.37 8.90 -8.28
N ILE A 66 19.65 7.88 -7.78
CA ILE A 66 19.66 6.50 -8.29
C ILE A 66 18.96 6.40 -9.66
N ASN A 67 18.16 7.40 -10.07
CA ASN A 67 17.51 7.44 -11.40
C ASN A 67 18.51 7.34 -12.56
N LYS A 68 19.77 7.75 -12.35
CA LYS A 68 20.84 7.56 -13.36
C LYS A 68 21.14 6.08 -13.67
N PHE A 69 20.72 5.17 -12.80
CA PHE A 69 20.97 3.73 -12.90
C PHE A 69 19.67 2.90 -12.90
N SER A 70 18.54 3.46 -12.49
CA SER A 70 17.23 2.79 -12.47
C SER A 70 16.12 3.71 -12.97
N GLN A 71 15.45 3.35 -14.06
CA GLN A 71 14.37 4.16 -14.68
C GLN A 71 13.00 3.96 -13.99
N GLY A 72 13.00 3.38 -12.79
CA GLY A 72 11.82 2.98 -12.04
C GLY A 72 11.60 1.47 -12.02
N THR A 73 10.63 1.03 -11.22
CA THR A 73 10.39 -0.40 -10.94
C THR A 73 8.93 -0.75 -11.16
N HIS A 74 8.70 -1.86 -11.87
CA HIS A 74 7.39 -2.51 -11.96
C HIS A 74 7.26 -3.55 -10.84
N GLU A 75 6.32 -3.34 -9.93
CA GLU A 75 6.10 -4.23 -8.80
C GLU A 75 4.73 -4.89 -8.86
N PHE A 76 4.68 -6.18 -8.57
CA PHE A 76 3.46 -6.97 -8.53
C PHE A 76 3.30 -7.59 -7.15
N MET A 77 2.11 -7.45 -6.56
CA MET A 77 1.75 -8.02 -5.28
C MET A 77 0.64 -9.05 -5.47
N LEU A 78 0.84 -10.25 -4.93
CA LEU A 78 -0.23 -11.25 -4.80
C LEU A 78 -0.41 -11.59 -3.33
N ASN A 79 -1.62 -11.41 -2.83
CA ASN A 79 -1.97 -11.73 -1.46
C ASN A 79 -3.08 -12.79 -1.46
N TYR A 80 -2.84 -13.87 -0.72
CA TYR A 80 -3.79 -14.95 -0.53
C TYR A 80 -4.05 -15.21 0.96
N ARG A 81 -5.32 -15.13 1.38
CA ARG A 81 -5.76 -15.34 2.75
C ARG A 81 -6.41 -16.72 2.91
N PHE A 82 -5.74 -17.60 3.64
CA PHE A 82 -6.27 -18.90 4.02
C PHE A 82 -7.19 -18.80 5.25
N ARG A 83 -8.42 -19.32 5.15
CA ARG A 83 -9.32 -19.45 6.31
C ARG A 83 -9.14 -20.82 6.96
N ILE A 84 -8.43 -20.88 8.09
CA ILE A 84 -8.27 -22.12 8.86
C ILE A 84 -9.49 -22.33 9.76
N ARG A 85 -10.49 -23.05 9.24
CA ARG A 85 -11.76 -23.34 9.95
C ARG A 85 -11.58 -24.03 11.30
N LYS A 86 -10.52 -24.83 11.50
CA LYS A 86 -10.26 -25.52 12.78
C LYS A 86 -9.82 -24.60 13.92
N ILE A 87 -9.36 -23.38 13.63
CA ILE A 87 -8.90 -22.39 14.62
C ILE A 87 -9.94 -21.26 14.80
N HIS A 88 -10.76 -20.98 13.77
CA HIS A 88 -11.89 -20.05 13.85
C HIS A 88 -13.17 -20.75 14.35
N GLY A 89 -13.14 -21.24 15.59
CA GLY A 89 -14.37 -21.61 16.29
C GLY A 89 -15.00 -20.37 16.91
N ASN A 90 -16.13 -19.91 16.37
CA ASN A 90 -17.04 -18.90 16.96
C ASN A 90 -16.35 -17.73 17.70
N VAL A 91 -15.34 -17.12 17.09
CA VAL A 91 -14.78 -15.88 17.63
C VAL A 91 -15.47 -14.74 16.90
N GLU A 92 -16.43 -14.10 17.55
CA GLU A 92 -16.96 -12.84 17.04
C GLU A 92 -15.81 -11.83 17.01
N CYS A 93 -15.42 -11.36 15.82
CA CYS A 93 -14.43 -10.30 15.71
C CYS A 93 -15.06 -9.01 16.27
N PRO A 94 -14.47 -8.39 17.31
CA PRO A 94 -14.96 -7.10 17.77
C PRO A 94 -14.74 -6.08 16.65
N SER A 95 -15.82 -5.71 15.98
CA SER A 95 -15.84 -4.61 15.03
C SER A 95 -15.89 -3.31 15.81
N TYR A 96 -14.84 -2.48 15.70
CA TYR A 96 -14.79 -1.15 16.33
C TYR A 96 -15.74 -0.11 15.67
N PHE A 97 -16.48 -0.49 14.62
CA PHE A 97 -17.39 0.39 13.88
C PHE A 97 -18.82 -0.15 13.91
N GLN A 98 -19.43 -0.16 15.09
CA GLN A 98 -20.89 -0.18 15.24
C GLN A 98 -21.31 1.01 16.10
N TYR A 99 -21.49 2.18 15.47
CA TYR A 99 -22.39 3.25 15.90
C TYR A 99 -22.78 4.11 14.70
#